data_AF-A0A9E6ZS25-F1
#
_entry.id   AF-A0A9E6ZS25-F1
#
_cell.length_a   1.000
_cell.length_b   1.000
_cell.length_c   1.000
_cell.angle_alpha   90.00
_cell.angle_beta   90.00
_cell.angle_gamma   90.00
#
_symmetry.space_group_name_H-M   'P 1'
#
loop_
_entity.id
_entity.type
_entity.pdbx_description
1 polymer ?
#
loop_
_entity_poly.entity_id
_entity_poly.type
_entity_poly.pdbx_seq_one_letter_code
_entity_poly.pdbx_strand_id
1 'polypeptide(L)' 'MLTKAKLKEQIESFPEKFSLDELIERLILVEKIEAGIFQSETGQTISDTELDKEIEKWFK' A
#
# COMPACT_ATOMS: atom_id res chain seq x y z
N MET A 1 -0.29 9.90 -1.30
CA MET A 1 0.92 10.33 -2.06
C MET A 1 2.11 10.33 -1.13
N LEU A 2 3.17 9.61 -1.49
CA LEU A 2 4.39 9.51 -0.67
C LEU A 2 5.00 10.90 -0.43
N THR A 3 5.22 11.25 0.84
CA THR A 3 5.86 12.52 1.22
C THR A 3 7.28 12.28 1.72
N LYS A 4 8.12 13.31 1.61
CA LYS A 4 9.49 13.29 2.16
C LYS A 4 9.50 13.06 3.68
N ALA A 5 8.48 13.52 4.39
CA ALA A 5 8.33 13.30 5.83
C ALA A 5 8.09 11.82 6.13
N LYS A 6 7.12 11.19 5.45
CA LYS A 6 6.84 9.76 5.60
C LYS A 6 8.00 8.87 5.19
N LEU A 7 8.74 9.24 4.14
CA LEU A 7 9.96 8.53 3.75
C LEU A 7 11.00 8.54 4.89
N LYS A 8 11.21 9.69 5.55
CA LYS A 8 12.14 9.78 6.69
C LYS A 8 11.68 8.91 7.86
N GLU A 9 10.40 8.96 8.22
CA GLU A 9 9.83 8.11 9.27
C GLU A 9 10.02 6.62 8.95
N GLN A 10 9.86 6.23 7.68
CA GLN A 10 10.13 4.85 7.28
C GLN A 10 11.61 4.52 7.46
N ILE A 11 12.53 5.34 6.95
CA ILE A 11 13.98 5.11 7.07
C ILE A 11 14.42 4.99 8.54
N GLU A 12 13.85 5.80 9.44
CA GLU A 12 14.13 5.71 10.89
C GLU A 12 13.74 4.36 11.50
N SER A 13 12.80 3.63 10.88
CA SER A 13 12.38 2.29 11.31
C SER A 13 13.24 1.16 10.74
N PHE A 14 14.16 1.45 9.80
CA PHE A 14 15.02 0.42 9.20
C PHE A 14 16.20 0.08 10.11
N PRO A 15 16.72 -1.16 10.01
CA PRO A 15 17.96 -1.53 10.65
C PRO A 15 19.14 -0.70 10.09
N GLU A 16 20.25 -0.68 10.81
CA GLU A 16 21.46 0.06 10.42
C GLU A 16 22.04 -0.37 9.06
N LYS A 17 21.75 -1.61 8.64
CA LYS A 17 22.04 -2.11 7.29
C LYS A 17 20.77 -2.69 6.69
N PHE A 18 20.45 -2.23 5.49
CA PHE A 18 19.36 -2.73 4.67
C PHE A 18 19.75 -2.62 3.20
N SER A 19 19.08 -3.40 2.37
CA SER A 19 19.21 -3.36 0.92
C SER A 19 18.31 -2.29 0.30
N LEU A 20 18.68 -1.83 -0.89
CA LEU A 20 17.83 -0.92 -1.66
C LEU A 20 16.46 -1.56 -1.98
N ASP A 21 16.43 -2.87 -2.24
CA ASP A 21 15.20 -3.59 -2.56
C ASP A 21 14.20 -3.56 -1.38
N GLU A 22 14.68 -3.80 -0.15
CA GLU A 22 13.84 -3.72 1.07
C GLU A 22 13.25 -2.31 1.27
N LEU A 23 14.02 -1.27 0.96
CA LEU A 23 13.52 0.11 1.00
C LEU A 23 12.44 0.32 -0.05
N ILE A 24 12.65 -0.11 -1.29
CA ILE A 24 11.69 0.05 -2.39
C ILE A 24 10.38 -0.68 -2.07
N GLU A 25 10.44 -1.92 -1.60
CA GLU A 25 9.26 -2.71 -1.22
C GLU A 25 8.45 -2.00 -0.13
N ARG A 26 9.12 -1.47 0.89
CA ARG A 26 8.44 -0.73 1.96
C ARG A 26 7.76 0.53 1.44
N LEU A 27 8.37 1.25 0.51
CA LEU A 27 7.79 2.45 -0.07
C LEU A 27 6.56 2.13 -0.92
N ILE A 28 6.62 1.06 -1.72
CA ILE A 28 5.47 0.57 -2.48
C ILE A 28 4.31 0.20 -1.55
N LEU A 29 4.60 -0.47 -0.43
CA LEU A 29 3.58 -0.83 0.55
C LEU A 29 2.91 0.41 1.15
N VAL A 30 3.70 1.40 1.58
CA VAL A 30 3.17 2.66 2.14
C VAL A 30 2.28 3.37 1.13
N GLU A 31 2.71 3.46 -0.13
CA GLU A 31 1.91 4.07 -1.19
C GLU A 31 0.57 3.35 -1.39
N LYS A 32 0.56 2.02 -1.41
CA LYS A 32 -0.68 1.22 -1.54
C LYS A 32 -1.63 1.44 -0.36
N ILE A 33 -1.11 1.52 0.87
CA ILE A 33 -1.93 1.79 2.05
C ILE A 33 -2.59 3.17 1.95
N GLU A 34 -1.83 4.20 1.57
CA GLU A 34 -2.39 5.54 1.39
C GLU A 34 -3.44 5.60 0.29
N ALA A 35 -3.20 4.90 -0.83
CA ALA A 35 -4.17 4.79 -1.91
C ALA A 35 -5.46 4.12 -1.43
N GLY A 36 -5.36 3.04 -0.65
CA GLY A 36 -6.52 2.36 -0.06
C GLY A 36 -7.30 3.23 0.92
N ILE A 37 -6.61 4.00 1.77
CA ILE A 37 -7.26 4.97 2.67
C ILE A 37 -8.04 6.02 1.85
N PHE A 38 -7.40 6.61 0.84
CA PHE A 38 -8.04 7.59 -0.04
C PHE A 38 -9.26 7.00 -0.78
N GLN A 39 -9.14 5.77 -1.29
CA GLN A 39 -10.25 5.06 -1.91
C GLN A 39 -11.41 4.85 -0.94
N SER A 40 -11.11 4.47 0.30
CA SER A 40 -12.12 4.34 1.36
C SER A 40 -12.81 5.67 1.68
N GLU A 41 -12.05 6.76 1.81
CA GLU A 41 -12.59 8.09 2.11
C GLU A 41 -13.45 8.65 0.96
N THR A 42 -13.09 8.33 -0.27
CA THR A 42 -13.82 8.78 -1.48
C THR A 42 -14.94 7.84 -1.92
N GLY A 43 -15.19 6.76 -1.17
CA GLY A 43 -16.23 5.78 -1.49
C GLY A 43 -15.92 4.94 -2.74
N GLN A 44 -14.65 4.86 -3.15
CA GLN A 44 -14.17 3.94 -4.19
C GLN A 44 -13.99 2.54 -3.60
N THR A 45 -15.08 1.99 -3.05
CA THR A 45 -15.15 0.66 -2.46
C THR A 45 -16.20 -0.17 -3.18
N ILE A 46 -16.11 -1.48 -3.03
CA ILE A 46 -17.09 -2.43 -3.57
C ILE A 46 -17.76 -3.15 -2.41
N SER A 47 -18.99 -3.64 -2.62
CA SER A 47 -19.66 -4.49 -1.64
C SER A 47 -18.98 -5.86 -1.54
N ASP A 48 -19.20 -6.56 -0.43
CA ASP A 48 -18.70 -7.93 -0.24
C ASP A 48 -19.13 -8.87 -1.38
N THR A 49 -20.37 -8.72 -1.87
CA THR A 49 -20.87 -9.53 -3.00
C THR A 49 -20.19 -9.23 -4.35
N GLU A 50 -19.67 -8.01 -4.52
CA GLU A 50 -18.88 -7.65 -5.70
C GLU A 50 -17.44 -8.12 -5.55
N LEU A 51 -16.89 -8.06 -4.33
CA LEU A 51 -15.58 -8.60 -3.99
C LEU A 51 -15.47 -10.08 -4.33
N ASP A 52 -16.46 -10.90 -3.94
CA ASP A 52 -16.49 -12.33 -4.27
C ASP A 52 -16.35 -12.58 -5.78
N LYS A 53 -17.08 -11.79 -6.59
CA LYS A 53 -17.04 -11.88 -8.06
C LYS A 53 -15.71 -11.43 -8.66
N GLU A 54 -15.04 -10.44 -8.06
CA GLU A 54 -13.71 -10.01 -8.49
C GLU A 54 -12.65 -11.06 -8.16
N ILE A 55 -12.72 -11.65 -6.96
CA ILE A 55 -11.79 -12.70 -6.52
C ILE A 55 -11.87 -13.92 -7.44
N GLU A 56 -13.07 -14.33 -7.86
CA GLU A 56 -13.25 -15.44 -8.82
C GLU A 56 -12.51 -15.22 -10.15
N LYS A 57 -12.31 -13.96 -10.58
CA LYS A 57 -11.58 -13.66 -11.83
C LYS A 57 -10.08 -13.86 -11.72
N TRP A 58 -9.50 -13.79 -10.52
CA TRP A 58 -8.05 -13.90 -10.33
C TRP A 58 -7.53 -15.33 -10.47
N PHE A 59 -8.43 -16.30 -10.35
CA PHE A 59 -8.13 -17.74 -10.45
C PHE A 59 -8.52 -18.34 -11.82
N LYS A 60 -8.83 -17.50 -12.81
CA LYS A 60 -9.02 -17.88 -14.21
C LYS A 60 -7.76 -17.59 -15.02
#